data_AF-A0A5A5T8N6-F1
#
_entry.id   AF-A0A5A5T8N6-F1
#
_cell.length_a   1.000
_cell.length_b   1.000
_cell.length_c   1.000
_cell.angle_alpha   90.00
_cell.angle_beta   90.00
_cell.angle_gamma   90.00
#
_symmetry.space_group_name_H-M   'P 1'
#
loop_
_entity.id
_entity.type
_entity.pdbx_description
1 polymer ?
#
loop_
_entity_poly.entity_id
_entity_poly.type
_entity_poly.pdbx_seq_one_letter_code
_entity_poly.pdbx_strand_id
1 'polypeptide(L)'
;MYVYYILRGTKKNQVVEFDGDVTEELFPGVDRTEGPDVIKAVVKKLAEQGTEENWTECDLTNEYYDRDDTYAYYNKNWIRRSDVPLVDNR
;
A
#
# COMPACT_ATOMS: atom_id res chain seq x y z
N MET A 1 -0.34 17.78 -2.80
CA MET A 1 -0.88 16.58 -2.14
C MET A 1 0.23 15.57 -2.00
N TYR A 2 0.62 15.30 -0.76
CA TYR A 2 1.77 14.48 -0.38
C TYR A 2 1.26 13.16 0.21
N VAL A 3 1.57 12.02 -0.39
CA VAL A 3 1.17 10.73 0.19
C VAL A 3 2.44 10.02 0.65
N TYR A 4 2.50 9.69 1.93
CA TYR A 4 3.49 8.79 2.49
C TYR A 4 2.88 7.39 2.58
N TYR A 5 3.65 6.37 2.22
CA TYR A 5 3.21 4.98 2.31
C TYR A 5 4.12 4.18 3.24
N ILE A 6 3.55 3.18 3.90
CA ILE A 6 4.28 2.12 4.59
C ILE A 6 3.72 0.78 4.10
N LEU A 7 4.46 0.10 3.23
CA LEU A 7 4.17 -1.23 2.71
C LEU A 7 4.76 -2.29 3.63
N ARG A 8 3.92 -3.25 4.02
CA ARG A 8 4.34 -4.42 4.79
C ARG A 8 4.07 -5.69 4.01
N GLY A 9 5.03 -6.60 4.07
CA GLY A 9 4.95 -7.86 3.37
C GLY A 9 5.85 -8.91 3.99
N THR A 10 6.06 -9.99 3.25
CA THR A 10 6.93 -11.09 3.67
C THR A 10 7.97 -11.44 2.60
N LYS A 11 9.23 -11.52 3.02
CA LYS A 11 10.39 -11.98 2.24
C LYS A 11 11.05 -13.16 2.93
N LYS A 12 11.12 -14.32 2.29
CA LYS A 12 11.80 -15.52 2.85
C LYS A 12 11.41 -15.81 4.31
N ASN A 13 10.12 -15.70 4.63
CA ASN A 13 9.56 -15.91 5.97
C ASN A 13 9.95 -14.85 7.03
N GLN A 14 10.45 -13.69 6.60
CA GLN A 14 10.66 -12.52 7.44
C GLN A 14 9.67 -11.43 7.04
N VAL A 15 9.15 -10.72 8.05
CA VAL A 15 8.34 -9.52 7.81
C VAL A 15 9.27 -8.42 7.33
N VAL A 16 8.91 -7.80 6.21
CA VAL A 16 9.61 -6.66 5.64
C VAL A 16 8.69 -5.46 5.60
N GLU A 17 9.24 -4.29 5.90
CA GLU A 17 8.56 -3.01 5.84
C GLU A 17 9.35 -2.10 4.91
N PHE A 18 8.63 -1.41 4.03
CA PHE A 18 9.17 -0.44 3.08
C PHE A 18 8.31 0.80 3.11
N ASP A 19 8.94 1.94 3.34
CA ASP A 19 8.26 3.21 3.40
C ASP A 19 8.84 4.21 2.39
N GLY A 20 8.05 5.23 2.10
CA GLY A 20 8.52 6.33 1.26
C GLY A 20 7.41 7.27 0.80
N ASP A 21 7.82 8.21 -0.04
CA ASP A 21 6.97 9.29 -0.50
C ASP A 21 6.45 9.03 -1.93
N VAL A 22 5.18 9.34 -2.14
CA VAL A 22 4.54 9.37 -3.45
C VAL A 22 4.46 10.82 -3.92
N THR A 23 5.45 11.21 -4.73
CA THR A 23 5.54 12.53 -5.35
C THR A 23 5.30 12.45 -6.86
N GLU A 24 5.04 13.58 -7.51
CA GLU A 24 4.85 13.63 -8.98
C GLU A 24 6.10 13.23 -9.75
N GLU A 25 7.28 13.56 -9.20
CA GLU A 25 8.57 13.22 -9.80
C GLU A 25 8.83 11.72 -9.76
N LEU A 26 8.41 11.06 -8.68
CA LEU A 26 8.60 9.63 -8.48
C LEU A 26 7.48 8.80 -9.12
N PHE A 27 6.26 9.31 -9.15
CA PHE A 27 5.04 8.62 -9.58
C PHE A 27 4.21 9.53 -10.49
N PRO A 28 4.70 9.80 -11.72
CA PRO A 28 4.06 10.74 -12.62
C PRO A 28 2.69 10.22 -13.08
N GLY A 29 1.67 11.06 -12.93
CA GLY A 29 0.30 10.75 -13.38
C GLY A 29 -0.45 9.74 -12.52
N VAL A 30 0.05 9.40 -11.33
CA VAL A 30 -0.67 8.57 -10.36
C VAL A 30 -1.75 9.40 -9.69
N ASP A 31 -2.99 8.90 -9.73
CA ASP A 31 -4.08 9.46 -8.95
C ASP A 31 -3.83 9.20 -7.45
N ARG A 32 -3.64 10.27 -6.68
CA ARG A 32 -3.36 10.22 -5.24
C ARG A 32 -4.61 10.34 -4.38
N THR A 33 -5.79 10.43 -5.00
CA THR A 33 -7.08 10.43 -4.30
C THR A 33 -7.56 9.02 -4.00
N GLU A 34 -7.21 8.05 -4.85
CA GLU A 34 -7.59 6.64 -4.71
C GLU A 34 -6.44 5.81 -4.13
N GLY A 35 -6.54 5.46 -2.84
CA GLY A 35 -5.53 4.67 -2.13
C GLY A 35 -5.09 3.39 -2.85
N PRO A 36 -6.00 2.54 -3.36
CA PRO A 36 -5.62 1.33 -4.08
C PRO A 36 -4.74 1.58 -5.32
N ASP A 37 -4.96 2.69 -6.03
CA ASP A 37 -4.17 3.01 -7.23
C ASP A 37 -2.79 3.54 -6.87
N VAL A 38 -2.68 4.30 -5.78
CA VAL A 38 -1.39 4.65 -5.17
C VAL A 38 -0.60 3.38 -4.83
N ILE A 39 -1.21 2.44 -4.11
CA ILE A 39 -0.52 1.22 -3.67
C ILE A 39 -0.07 0.38 -4.87
N LYS A 40 -0.91 0.22 -5.90
CA LYS A 40 -0.53 -0.49 -7.13
C LYS A 40 0.67 0.16 -7.81
N ALA A 41 0.71 1.49 -7.89
CA ALA A 41 1.82 2.22 -8.50
C ALA A 41 3.14 2.02 -7.72
N VAL A 42 3.06 2.08 -6.38
CA VAL A 42 4.21 1.82 -5.50
C VAL A 42 4.72 0.40 -5.65
N VAL A 43 3.85 -0.61 -5.56
CA VAL A 43 4.22 -2.02 -5.72
C VAL A 43 4.86 -2.28 -7.09
N LYS A 44 4.29 -1.72 -8.16
CA LYS A 44 4.85 -1.84 -9.51
C LYS A 44 6.27 -1.25 -9.57
N LYS A 45 6.47 -0.05 -9.03
CA LYS A 45 7.77 0.61 -9.02
C LYS A 45 8.81 -0.15 -8.20
N LEU A 46 8.42 -0.72 -7.06
CA LEU A 46 9.30 -1.57 -6.24
C LEU A 46 9.70 -2.84 -6.99
N ALA A 47 8.78 -3.46 -7.72
CA ALA A 47 9.09 -4.60 -8.58
C ALA A 47 10.07 -4.23 -9.70
N GLU A 48 9.93 -3.06 -10.34
CA GLU A 48 10.87 -2.54 -11.34
C GLU A 48 12.27 -2.29 -10.76
N GLN A 49 12.38 -2.01 -9.46
CA GLN A 49 13.64 -1.87 -8.72
C GLN A 49 14.20 -3.22 -8.21
N GLY A 50 13.56 -4.34 -8.52
CA GLY A 50 13.97 -5.68 -8.08
C GLY A 50 13.51 -6.05 -6.68
N THR A 51 12.59 -5.28 -6.09
CA THR A 51 11.96 -5.56 -4.81
C THR A 51 10.59 -6.22 -5.05
N GLU A 52 10.63 -7.48 -5.43
CA GLU A 52 9.44 -8.32 -5.59
C GLU A 52 9.20 -9.11 -4.30
N GLU A 53 8.32 -8.60 -3.45
CA GLU A 53 7.96 -9.21 -2.18
C GLU A 53 6.46 -9.51 -2.14
N ASN A 54 6.05 -10.41 -1.23
CA ASN A 54 4.64 -10.66 -0.98
C ASN A 54 4.08 -9.55 -0.08
N TRP A 55 3.69 -8.44 -0.69
CA TRP A 55 3.03 -7.33 -0.01
C TRP A 55 1.62 -7.72 0.41
N THR A 56 1.30 -7.48 1.69
CA THR A 56 0.03 -7.88 2.30
C THR A 56 -0.73 -6.71 2.89
N GLU A 57 -0.03 -5.65 3.28
CA GLU A 57 -0.63 -4.48 3.91
C GLU A 57 0.06 -3.19 3.46
N CYS A 58 -0.67 -2.09 3.47
CA CYS A 58 -0.12 -0.77 3.20
C CYS A 58 -0.86 0.30 4.01
N ASP A 59 -0.13 1.11 4.77
CA ASP A 59 -0.69 2.33 5.35
C ASP A 59 -0.42 3.50 4.42
N LEU A 60 -1.42 4.36 4.22
CA LEU A 60 -1.26 5.63 3.52
C LEU A 60 -1.51 6.79 4.48
N THR A 61 -0.68 7.83 4.40
CA THR A 61 -0.78 9.04 5.23
C THR A 61 -0.62 10.29 4.37
N ASN A 62 -1.42 11.34 4.63
CA ASN A 62 -1.40 12.61 3.90
C ASN A 62 -2.03 13.72 4.78
N GLU A 63 -2.00 14.97 4.35
CA GLU A 63 -2.69 16.11 4.97
C GLU A 63 -4.22 15.92 5.14
N TYR A 64 -4.82 14.94 4.43
CA TYR A 64 -6.23 14.54 4.52
C TYR A 64 -6.45 13.19 5.23
N TYR A 65 -5.39 12.39 5.39
CA TYR A 65 -5.44 11.09 6.03
C TYR A 65 -4.72 11.20 7.38
N ASP A 66 -5.49 11.19 8.47
CA ASP A 66 -4.93 10.70 9.74
C ASP A 66 -4.39 9.27 9.51
N ARG A 67 -3.58 8.71 10.41
CA ARG A 67 -2.95 7.37 10.27
C ARG A 67 -3.93 6.18 10.04
N ASP A 68 -5.19 6.42 9.75
CA ASP A 68 -6.33 5.51 9.79
C ASP A 68 -6.63 4.74 8.49
N ASP A 69 -6.11 5.14 7.32
CA ASP A 69 -6.38 4.41 6.08
C ASP A 69 -5.31 3.32 5.82
N THR A 70 -5.41 2.24 6.62
CA THR A 70 -4.71 0.97 6.37
C THR A 70 -5.44 0.19 5.28
N TYR A 71 -4.71 -0.35 4.32
CA TYR A 71 -5.20 -1.24 3.26
C TYR A 71 -4.61 -2.63 3.44
N ALA A 72 -5.40 -3.65 3.11
CA ALA A 72 -4.97 -5.04 3.07
C ALA A 72 -5.12 -5.58 1.64
N TYR A 73 -4.18 -6.42 1.23
CA TYR A 73 -4.29 -7.17 -0.02
C TYR A 73 -5.14 -8.41 0.21
N TYR A 74 -6.39 -8.37 -0.24
CA TYR A 74 -7.37 -9.44 -0.07
C TYR A 74 -8.09 -9.73 -1.38
N ASN A 75 -8.28 -11.02 -1.69
CA ASN A 75 -8.94 -11.46 -2.91
C ASN A 75 -8.40 -10.78 -4.20
N LYS A 76 -7.06 -10.69 -4.31
CA LYS A 76 -6.32 -10.06 -5.42
C LYS A 76 -6.52 -8.54 -5.58
N ASN A 77 -7.12 -7.87 -4.59
CA ASN A 77 -7.38 -6.44 -4.60
C ASN A 77 -6.86 -5.79 -3.32
N TRP A 78 -6.44 -4.52 -3.43
CA TRP A 78 -6.17 -3.69 -2.26
C TRP A 78 -7.48 -3.07 -1.80
N ILE A 79 -7.89 -3.40 -0.58
CA ILE A 79 -9.12 -2.90 0.04
C ILE A 79 -8.79 -2.26 1.37
N ARG A 80 -9.52 -1.21 1.76
CA ARG A 80 -9.35 -0.61 3.09
C ARG A 80 -9.61 -1.69 4.14
N ARG A 81 -8.79 -1.71 5.20
CA ARG A 81 -8.85 -2.74 6.22
C ARG A 81 -10.18 -2.76 6.95
N SER A 82 -10.82 -1.60 7.09
CA SER A 82 -12.18 -1.46 7.63
C SER A 82 -13.28 -2.07 6.73
N ASP A 83 -13.02 -2.19 5.43
CA ASP A 83 -13.93 -2.82 4.44
C ASP A 83 -13.62 -4.31 4.22
N VAL A 84 -12.52 -4.83 4.78
CA VAL A 84 -12.25 -6.27 4.77
C VAL A 84 -13.34 -6.92 5.62
N PRO A 85 -14.19 -7.80 5.06
CA PRO A 85 -15.19 -8.48 5.85
C PRO A 85 -14.48 -9.25 6.96
N LEU A 86 -14.84 -8.96 8.21
CA LEU A 86 -14.44 -9.77 9.35
C LEU A 86 -14.92 -11.18 9.04
N VAL A 87 -14.00 -12.05 8.65
CA VAL A 87 -14.31 -13.47 8.50
C VAL A 87 -14.59 -13.95 9.92
N ASP A 88 -15.86 -13.93 10.31
CA ASP A 88 -16.38 -14.60 11.50
C ASP A 88 -16.05 -16.08 11.30
N ASN A 89 -14.90 -16.48 11.80
CA ASN A 89 -14.45 -17.86 11.76
C ASN A 89 -15.22 -18.59 12.88
N ARG A 90 -16.48 -18.91 12.58
CA ARG A 90 -17.36 -19.75 13.39
C ARG A 90 -17.21 -21.21 13.02
#